data_AF-A0A1W5XZ48-F1
#
_entry.id   AF-A0A1W5XZ48-F1
#
_cell.length_a   1.000
_cell.length_b   1.000
_cell.length_c   1.000
_cell.angle_alpha   90.00
_cell.angle_beta   90.00
_cell.angle_gamma   90.00
#
_symmetry.space_group_name_H-M   'P 1'
#
loop_
_entity.id
_entity.type
_entity.pdbx_description
1 polymer ?
#
loop_
_entity_poly.entity_id
_entity_poly.type
_entity_poly.pdbx_seq_one_letter_code
_entity_poly.pdbx_strand_id
1 'polypeptide(L)'
;MLGEPGHDGYWWLAYTIDNYRIACKHCNSGGARFNGAREGRAKGSRFPLLAGPRAWRQHDDLSLEQPMLLDPARIGDPDLLGFDTAGYARRSHTPYSKAEAHRGVCRADETIRILALNATQIKDQRLLLMDEIAVLAQIPGDLPSVQALIAGKTATTAQWSAAAAAALALHHACALTRNEPDQSPAEHPGTPVIDPGRSTVDVRDLLKHLDPADLTAGIPLIGRHNNKPHPGVLQADGRISVWKRPWGTPNSAARAATGSDDIDGWDFWRLTIAGVEQSLAEFRAAHTPPDPPA
;
A
#
# COMPACT_ATOMS: atom_id res chain seq x y z
N MET A 1 -12.85 -13.92 14.04
CA MET A 1 -12.02 -15.04 13.53
C MET A 1 -12.04 -14.92 12.02
N LEU A 2 -10.89 -15.01 11.34
CA LEU A 2 -10.77 -14.87 9.86
C LEU A 2 -9.93 -16.08 9.39
N GLY A 3 -10.43 -17.18 8.83
CA GLY A 3 -11.76 -17.46 8.26
C GLY A 3 -12.92 -17.15 9.16
N GLU A 4 -13.95 -16.56 8.56
CA GLU A 4 -15.18 -16.18 9.28
C GLU A 4 -15.68 -17.35 10.13
N PRO A 5 -16.17 -17.11 11.35
CA PRO A 5 -16.77 -18.16 12.16
C PRO A 5 -17.83 -18.89 11.32
N GLY A 6 -17.59 -20.18 11.05
CA GLY A 6 -18.48 -21.03 10.26
C GLY A 6 -18.02 -21.31 8.82
N HIS A 7 -17.01 -20.62 8.28
CA HIS A 7 -16.54 -20.87 6.92
C HIS A 7 -15.38 -21.89 6.88
N ASP A 8 -15.61 -23.06 6.29
CA ASP A 8 -14.64 -24.18 6.22
C ASP A 8 -13.43 -23.90 5.31
N GLY A 9 -13.42 -22.76 4.63
CA GLY A 9 -12.41 -22.37 3.66
C GLY A 9 -12.66 -22.99 2.29
N TYR A 10 -11.82 -22.66 1.33
CA TYR A 10 -11.96 -23.08 -0.06
C TYR A 10 -11.26 -24.41 -0.32
N TRP A 11 -11.59 -25.46 0.46
CA TRP A 11 -10.91 -26.76 0.36
C TRP A 11 -11.06 -27.38 -1.04
N TRP A 12 -12.17 -27.11 -1.73
CA TRP A 12 -12.39 -27.55 -3.12
C TRP A 12 -11.48 -26.85 -4.13
N LEU A 13 -10.85 -25.73 -3.76
CA LEU A 13 -9.85 -25.02 -4.56
C LEU A 13 -8.41 -25.42 -4.21
N ALA A 14 -8.20 -26.37 -3.30
CA ALA A 14 -6.84 -26.74 -2.86
C ALA A 14 -5.93 -27.19 -4.02
N TYR A 15 -6.50 -27.79 -5.06
CA TYR A 15 -5.79 -28.32 -6.22
C TYR A 15 -5.88 -27.44 -7.47
N THR A 16 -6.49 -26.25 -7.40
CA THR A 16 -6.52 -25.34 -8.56
C THR A 16 -5.18 -24.63 -8.68
N ILE A 17 -4.68 -24.52 -9.91
CA ILE A 17 -3.36 -23.91 -10.18
C ILE A 17 -3.30 -22.45 -9.69
N ASP A 18 -4.41 -21.74 -9.76
CA ASP A 18 -4.51 -20.34 -9.38
C ASP A 18 -4.30 -20.12 -7.87
N ASN A 19 -4.61 -21.12 -7.04
CA ASN A 19 -4.38 -21.08 -5.60
C ASN A 19 -2.88 -21.03 -5.24
N TYR A 20 -2.00 -21.47 -6.15
CA TYR A 20 -0.56 -21.45 -5.95
C TYR A 20 0.11 -20.12 -6.30
N ARG A 21 -0.58 -19.20 -7.00
CA ARG A 21 0.00 -17.91 -7.46
C ARG A 21 0.52 -17.04 -6.31
N ILE A 22 -0.13 -17.12 -5.16
CA ILE A 22 0.21 -16.36 -3.94
C ILE A 22 0.62 -17.29 -2.78
N ALA A 23 1.14 -18.47 -3.10
CA ALA A 23 1.63 -19.43 -2.11
C ALA A 23 3.15 -19.28 -1.94
N CYS A 24 3.57 -19.00 -0.71
CA CYS A 24 4.99 -18.93 -0.38
C CYS A 24 5.20 -19.37 1.07
N LYS A 25 6.33 -20.04 1.39
CA LYS A 25 6.61 -20.52 2.77
C LYS A 25 6.53 -19.37 3.77
N HIS A 26 7.18 -18.25 3.48
CA HIS A 26 7.19 -17.08 4.36
C HIS A 26 5.80 -16.46 4.55
N CYS A 27 5.08 -16.24 3.44
CA CYS A 27 3.75 -15.64 3.37
C CYS A 27 2.70 -16.50 4.11
N ASN A 28 2.85 -17.83 4.04
CA ASN A 28 1.91 -18.79 4.62
C ASN A 28 2.21 -19.11 6.08
N SER A 29 3.48 -19.09 6.52
CA SER A 29 3.87 -19.55 7.87
C SER A 29 4.58 -18.51 8.75
N GLY A 30 5.11 -17.43 8.19
CA GLY A 30 6.01 -16.48 8.89
C GLY A 30 5.32 -15.40 9.73
N GLY A 31 4.02 -15.18 9.49
CA GLY A 31 3.31 -14.01 10.00
C GLY A 31 3.63 -12.75 9.20
N ALA A 32 2.69 -11.80 9.12
CA ALA A 32 3.01 -10.44 8.68
C ALA A 32 4.02 -9.86 9.67
N ARG A 33 5.23 -9.53 9.21
CA ARG A 33 6.27 -8.95 10.04
C ARG A 33 7.00 -7.83 9.32
N PHE A 34 7.43 -6.85 10.10
CA PHE A 34 8.25 -5.74 9.64
C PHE A 34 9.32 -5.46 10.69
N ASN A 35 10.59 -5.52 10.29
CA ASN A 35 11.74 -5.34 11.18
C ASN A 35 11.64 -6.15 12.49
N GLY A 36 11.16 -7.39 12.40
CA GLY A 36 10.97 -8.29 13.55
C GLY A 36 9.67 -8.08 14.34
N ALA A 37 9.00 -6.95 14.19
CA ALA A 37 7.68 -6.69 14.80
C ALA A 37 6.57 -7.43 14.04
N ARG A 38 5.55 -7.91 14.76
CA ARG A 38 4.39 -8.60 14.17
C ARG A 38 3.35 -7.57 13.70
N GLU A 39 3.11 -7.49 12.39
CA GLU A 39 2.10 -6.63 11.75
C GLU A 39 0.77 -7.36 11.50
N GLY A 40 0.52 -8.42 12.27
CA GLY A 40 -0.69 -9.24 12.22
C GLY A 40 -0.43 -10.70 11.90
N ARG A 41 -1.44 -11.34 11.31
CA ARG A 41 -1.37 -12.74 10.89
C ARG A 41 -0.84 -12.81 9.45
N ALA A 42 -0.13 -13.89 9.12
CA ALA A 42 0.29 -14.19 7.75
C ALA A 42 -0.95 -14.43 6.86
N LYS A 43 -0.73 -14.62 5.54
CA LYS A 43 -1.79 -15.15 4.67
C LYS A 43 -2.35 -16.45 5.25
N GLY A 44 -1.49 -17.43 5.53
CA GLY A 44 -1.92 -18.77 5.95
C GLY A 44 -2.99 -19.31 4.99
N SER A 45 -4.07 -19.86 5.55
CA SER A 45 -5.25 -20.32 4.79
C SER A 45 -6.29 -19.21 4.58
N ARG A 46 -5.93 -17.94 4.78
CA ARG A 46 -6.87 -16.82 4.69
C ARG A 46 -6.91 -16.30 3.26
N PHE A 47 -8.13 -16.16 2.77
CA PHE A 47 -8.47 -15.52 1.50
C PHE A 47 -9.37 -14.32 1.82
N PRO A 48 -8.76 -13.21 2.28
CA PRO A 48 -9.50 -12.01 2.63
C PRO A 48 -10.17 -11.42 1.39
N LEU A 49 -11.40 -10.95 1.57
CA LEU A 49 -12.17 -10.29 0.52
C LEU A 49 -12.18 -8.78 0.76
N LEU A 50 -12.07 -8.03 -0.33
CA LEU A 50 -12.30 -6.60 -0.38
C LEU A 50 -13.80 -6.31 -0.43
N ALA A 51 -14.51 -7.00 -1.31
CA ALA A 51 -15.94 -6.87 -1.53
C ALA A 51 -16.54 -8.17 -2.09
N GLY A 52 -17.87 -8.22 -2.18
CA GLY A 52 -18.61 -9.34 -2.74
C GLY A 52 -19.02 -10.40 -1.71
N PRO A 53 -19.99 -11.25 -2.05
CA PRO A 53 -20.42 -12.36 -1.19
C PRO A 53 -19.36 -13.45 -1.19
N ARG A 54 -19.06 -13.99 0.00
CA ARG A 54 -18.19 -15.16 0.13
C ARG A 54 -18.87 -16.41 -0.42
N ALA A 55 -18.17 -17.16 -1.25
CA ALA A 55 -18.53 -18.48 -1.74
C ALA A 55 -18.27 -19.55 -0.66
N TRP A 56 -19.28 -20.38 -0.39
CA TRP A 56 -19.31 -21.42 0.65
C TRP A 56 -19.16 -22.82 0.09
N ARG A 57 -19.46 -23.03 -1.19
CA ARG A 57 -19.49 -24.34 -1.83
C ARG A 57 -18.87 -24.29 -3.22
N GLN A 58 -18.51 -25.47 -3.73
CA GLN A 58 -17.89 -25.65 -5.05
C GLN A 58 -18.72 -25.14 -6.25
N HIS A 59 -20.04 -24.96 -6.07
CA HIS A 59 -20.94 -24.50 -7.12
C HIS A 59 -21.24 -22.99 -7.03
N ASP A 60 -20.74 -22.31 -6.02
CA ASP A 60 -20.96 -20.88 -5.86
C ASP A 60 -20.10 -20.11 -6.87
N ASP A 61 -20.62 -18.97 -7.33
CA ASP A 61 -19.94 -18.15 -8.34
C ASP A 61 -18.81 -17.32 -7.72
N LEU A 62 -17.57 -17.78 -7.90
CA LEU A 62 -16.36 -17.11 -7.44
C LEU A 62 -16.13 -15.75 -8.12
N SER A 63 -16.76 -15.47 -9.26
CA SER A 63 -16.59 -14.19 -9.96
C SER A 63 -17.25 -13.02 -9.24
N LEU A 64 -18.16 -13.31 -8.29
CA LEU A 64 -18.79 -12.31 -7.43
C LEU A 64 -17.89 -11.86 -6.29
N GLU A 65 -16.84 -12.63 -5.97
CA GLU A 65 -15.85 -12.25 -4.97
C GLU A 65 -14.83 -11.27 -5.53
N GLN A 66 -14.45 -10.29 -4.70
CA GLN A 66 -13.30 -9.44 -4.98
C GLN A 66 -12.21 -9.71 -3.95
N PRO A 67 -11.13 -10.42 -4.29
CA PRO A 67 -10.03 -10.72 -3.37
C PRO A 67 -9.30 -9.45 -2.90
N MET A 68 -8.93 -9.40 -1.62
CA MET A 68 -8.09 -8.34 -1.05
C MET A 68 -6.62 -8.48 -1.50
N LEU A 69 -6.12 -9.69 -1.70
CA LEU A 69 -4.74 -9.87 -2.15
C LEU A 69 -4.63 -9.58 -3.65
N LEU A 70 -3.57 -8.88 -4.05
CA LEU A 70 -3.24 -8.69 -5.46
C LEU A 70 -2.83 -10.03 -6.09
N ASP A 71 -3.38 -10.34 -7.26
CA ASP A 71 -3.00 -11.49 -8.08
C ASP A 71 -1.99 -11.03 -9.16
N PRO A 72 -0.74 -11.51 -9.15
CA PRO A 72 0.26 -11.12 -10.15
C PRO A 72 -0.12 -11.49 -11.60
N ALA A 73 -1.05 -12.42 -11.80
CA ALA A 73 -1.52 -12.82 -13.13
C ALA A 73 -2.81 -12.10 -13.57
N ARG A 74 -3.40 -11.27 -12.70
CA ARG A 74 -4.59 -10.47 -13.02
C ARG A 74 -4.16 -9.11 -13.59
N ILE A 75 -4.69 -8.76 -14.75
CA ILE A 75 -4.42 -7.46 -15.40
C ILE A 75 -4.79 -6.32 -14.44
N GLY A 76 -3.90 -5.33 -14.32
CA GLY A 76 -4.07 -4.15 -13.47
C GLY A 76 -3.68 -4.33 -12.00
N ASP A 77 -3.66 -5.57 -11.48
CA ASP A 77 -3.24 -5.82 -10.09
C ASP A 77 -1.76 -5.47 -9.86
N PRO A 78 -0.81 -5.86 -10.73
CA PRO A 78 0.59 -5.42 -10.63
C PRO A 78 0.77 -3.91 -10.60
N ASP A 79 -0.08 -3.16 -11.32
CA ASP A 79 0.03 -1.71 -11.45
C ASP A 79 -0.32 -0.97 -10.15
N LEU A 80 -0.94 -1.66 -9.18
CA LEU A 80 -1.26 -1.10 -7.86
C LEU A 80 -0.03 -1.08 -6.92
N LEU A 81 1.06 -1.76 -7.29
CA LEU A 81 2.26 -1.92 -6.48
C LEU A 81 3.49 -1.39 -7.22
N GLY A 82 4.34 -0.66 -6.50
CA GLY A 82 5.62 -0.17 -6.99
C GLY A 82 6.71 -0.29 -5.94
N PHE A 83 7.90 0.21 -6.24
CA PHE A 83 9.05 0.21 -5.34
C PHE A 83 9.59 1.62 -5.14
N ASP A 84 9.95 1.97 -3.90
CA ASP A 84 10.66 3.22 -3.61
C ASP A 84 12.18 3.04 -3.73
N THR A 85 12.91 4.16 -3.67
CA THR A 85 14.39 4.18 -3.77
C THR A 85 15.10 3.40 -2.67
N ALA A 86 14.43 3.12 -1.55
CA ALA A 86 14.96 2.31 -0.46
C ALA A 86 14.63 0.82 -0.64
N GLY A 87 14.10 0.41 -1.80
CA GLY A 87 13.79 -0.98 -2.14
C GLY A 87 12.52 -1.51 -1.47
N TYR A 88 11.72 -0.67 -0.82
CA TYR A 88 10.46 -1.12 -0.24
C TYR A 88 9.36 -1.17 -1.30
N ALA A 89 8.50 -2.18 -1.20
CA ALA A 89 7.22 -2.20 -1.90
C ALA A 89 6.29 -1.12 -1.29
N ARG A 90 5.60 -0.40 -2.17
CA ARG A 90 4.64 0.66 -1.87
C ARG A 90 3.43 0.54 -2.77
N ARG A 91 2.30 1.12 -2.36
CA ARG A 91 1.23 1.44 -3.30
C ARG A 91 1.76 2.36 -4.40
N SER A 92 1.34 2.14 -5.65
CA SER A 92 1.61 3.05 -6.75
C SER A 92 0.71 4.29 -6.66
N HIS A 93 0.77 5.17 -7.66
CA HIS A 93 -0.09 6.36 -7.73
C HIS A 93 -1.49 6.07 -8.31
N THR A 94 -1.83 4.80 -8.57
CA THR A 94 -3.15 4.42 -9.06
C THR A 94 -4.25 4.88 -8.08
N PRO A 95 -5.34 5.49 -8.56
CA PRO A 95 -6.49 5.86 -7.74
C PRO A 95 -7.12 4.65 -7.05
N TYR A 96 -7.79 4.90 -5.91
CA TYR A 96 -8.54 3.84 -5.25
C TYR A 96 -9.72 3.40 -6.10
N SER A 97 -9.98 2.10 -6.13
CA SER A 97 -11.21 1.56 -6.69
C SER A 97 -12.42 1.91 -5.80
N LYS A 98 -13.63 1.87 -6.35
CA LYS A 98 -14.87 2.06 -5.59
C LYS A 98 -14.98 1.11 -4.39
N ALA A 99 -14.48 -0.12 -4.53
CA ALA A 99 -14.51 -1.12 -3.47
C ALA A 99 -13.51 -0.82 -2.34
N GLU A 100 -12.30 -0.36 -2.68
CA GLU A 100 -11.35 0.19 -1.70
C GLU A 100 -11.94 1.39 -0.97
N ALA A 101 -12.62 2.28 -1.70
CA ALA A 101 -13.22 3.46 -1.12
C ALA A 101 -14.37 3.12 -0.16
N HIS A 102 -15.26 2.22 -0.57
CA HIS A 102 -16.34 1.73 0.25
C HIS A 102 -15.84 1.00 1.51
N ARG A 103 -14.75 0.23 1.38
CA ARG A 103 -14.18 -0.53 2.50
C ARG A 103 -13.20 0.30 3.35
N GLY A 104 -12.82 1.50 2.88
CA GLY A 104 -11.86 2.38 3.54
C GLY A 104 -10.45 1.78 3.67
N VAL A 105 -9.99 1.00 2.69
CA VAL A 105 -8.70 0.29 2.75
C VAL A 105 -7.92 0.45 1.46
N CYS A 106 -6.60 0.28 1.51
CA CYS A 106 -5.78 0.19 0.31
C CYS A 106 -5.36 -1.27 0.07
N ARG A 107 -5.78 -1.83 -1.08
CA ARG A 107 -5.55 -3.23 -1.44
C ARG A 107 -4.06 -3.56 -1.57
N ALA A 108 -3.28 -2.64 -2.12
CA ALA A 108 -1.82 -2.78 -2.24
C ALA A 108 -1.14 -2.81 -0.86
N ASP A 109 -1.51 -1.90 0.04
CA ASP A 109 -0.92 -1.84 1.39
C ASP A 109 -1.26 -3.10 2.20
N GLU A 110 -2.51 -3.56 2.15
CA GLU A 110 -2.94 -4.81 2.79
C GLU A 110 -2.19 -6.01 2.21
N THR A 111 -1.98 -6.07 0.89
CA THR A 111 -1.19 -7.13 0.25
C THR A 111 0.25 -7.13 0.72
N ILE A 112 0.92 -5.96 0.72
CA ILE A 112 2.30 -5.82 1.19
C ILE A 112 2.43 -6.26 2.64
N ARG A 113 1.46 -5.91 3.49
CA ARG A 113 1.40 -6.31 4.91
C ARG A 113 1.20 -7.81 5.06
N ILE A 114 0.14 -8.37 4.48
CA ILE A 114 -0.28 -9.78 4.67
C ILE A 114 0.76 -10.75 4.11
N LEU A 115 1.36 -10.42 2.97
CA LEU A 115 2.40 -11.24 2.33
C LEU A 115 3.82 -10.93 2.83
N ALA A 116 3.98 -9.95 3.72
CA ALA A 116 5.27 -9.49 4.24
C ALA A 116 6.27 -9.15 3.12
N LEU A 117 5.81 -8.47 2.05
CA LEU A 117 6.65 -8.13 0.89
C LEU A 117 7.81 -7.20 1.25
N ASN A 118 7.76 -6.58 2.43
CA ASN A 118 8.82 -5.73 2.98
C ASN A 118 9.63 -6.38 4.11
N ALA A 119 9.63 -7.71 4.20
CA ALA A 119 10.56 -8.42 5.07
C ALA A 119 12.01 -8.03 4.74
N THR A 120 12.84 -7.86 5.78
CA THR A 120 14.20 -7.30 5.68
C THR A 120 15.02 -7.95 4.58
N GLN A 121 15.09 -9.28 4.54
CA GLN A 121 15.84 -10.01 3.52
C GLN A 121 15.36 -9.73 2.08
N ILE A 122 14.05 -9.65 1.87
CA ILE A 122 13.44 -9.38 0.56
C ILE A 122 13.70 -7.92 0.14
N LYS A 123 13.58 -6.98 1.08
CA LYS A 123 13.88 -5.57 0.85
C LYS A 123 15.37 -5.36 0.51
N ASP A 124 16.27 -5.98 1.27
CA ASP A 124 17.71 -5.77 1.10
C ASP A 124 18.20 -6.34 -0.24
N GLN A 125 17.70 -7.51 -0.65
CA GLN A 125 18.01 -8.07 -1.97
C GLN A 125 17.52 -7.17 -3.11
N ARG A 126 16.32 -6.59 -2.99
CA ARG A 126 15.81 -5.62 -3.97
C ARG A 126 16.66 -4.37 -4.00
N LEU A 127 17.00 -3.81 -2.85
CA LEU A 127 17.81 -2.59 -2.76
C LEU A 127 19.18 -2.78 -3.43
N LEU A 128 19.87 -3.89 -3.13
CA LEU A 128 21.16 -4.21 -3.76
C LEU A 128 21.06 -4.26 -5.29
N LEU A 129 20.01 -4.87 -5.82
CA LEU A 129 19.79 -4.91 -7.27
C LEU A 129 19.46 -3.53 -7.84
N MET A 130 18.65 -2.74 -7.14
CA MET A 130 18.28 -1.39 -7.56
C MET A 130 19.51 -0.46 -7.58
N ASP A 131 20.38 -0.56 -6.59
CA ASP A 131 21.65 0.17 -6.54
C ASP A 131 22.58 -0.23 -7.69
N GLU A 132 22.67 -1.53 -7.98
CA GLU A 132 23.44 -2.04 -9.13
C GLU A 132 22.92 -1.48 -10.46
N ILE A 133 21.60 -1.48 -10.67
CA ILE A 133 20.97 -0.89 -11.85
C ILE A 133 21.26 0.61 -11.93
N ALA A 134 21.18 1.33 -10.81
CA ALA A 134 21.45 2.76 -10.78
C ALA A 134 22.91 3.09 -11.13
N VAL A 135 23.87 2.22 -10.76
CA VAL A 135 25.28 2.35 -11.17
C VAL A 135 25.44 2.04 -12.66
N LEU A 136 24.86 0.94 -13.15
CA LEU A 136 24.96 0.55 -14.56
C LEU A 136 24.34 1.62 -15.49
N ALA A 137 23.21 2.20 -15.09
CA ALA A 137 22.50 3.20 -15.88
C ALA A 137 23.24 4.55 -16.00
N GLN A 138 24.21 4.83 -15.10
CA GLN A 138 25.07 6.02 -15.20
C GLN A 138 26.14 5.88 -16.29
N ILE A 139 26.45 4.66 -16.72
CA ILE A 139 27.44 4.42 -17.75
C ILE A 139 26.83 4.81 -19.10
N PRO A 140 27.54 5.61 -19.94
CA PRO A 140 27.03 6.03 -21.25
C PRO A 140 26.49 4.84 -22.07
N GLY A 141 25.32 5.03 -22.66
CA GLY A 141 24.51 3.97 -23.27
C GLY A 141 25.10 3.29 -24.50
N ASP A 142 26.24 3.76 -25.00
CA ASP A 142 26.88 3.29 -26.22
C ASP A 142 27.63 1.95 -26.06
N LEU A 143 27.72 1.42 -24.83
CA LEU A 143 28.34 0.12 -24.54
C LEU A 143 27.31 -1.02 -24.59
N PRO A 144 27.32 -1.89 -25.63
CA PRO A 144 26.33 -2.96 -25.76
C PRO A 144 26.36 -3.97 -24.62
N SER A 145 27.52 -4.18 -24.00
CA SER A 145 27.68 -5.08 -22.85
C SER A 145 26.91 -4.59 -21.62
N VAL A 146 26.89 -3.28 -21.37
CA VAL A 146 26.14 -2.69 -20.25
C VAL A 146 24.64 -2.79 -20.52
N GLN A 147 24.20 -2.52 -21.75
CA GLN A 147 22.79 -2.68 -22.13
C GLN A 147 22.29 -4.12 -21.98
N ALA A 148 23.11 -5.10 -22.38
CA ALA A 148 22.80 -6.51 -22.20
C ALA A 148 22.68 -6.90 -20.72
N LEU A 149 23.54 -6.35 -19.84
CA LEU A 149 23.46 -6.57 -18.40
C LEU A 149 22.19 -5.99 -17.79
N ILE A 150 21.83 -4.75 -18.14
CA ILE A 150 20.60 -4.11 -17.68
C ILE A 150 19.38 -4.90 -18.17
N ALA A 151 19.33 -5.24 -19.45
CA ALA A 151 18.24 -6.03 -20.04
C ALA A 151 18.08 -7.40 -19.38
N GLY A 152 19.20 -8.07 -19.07
CA GLY A 152 19.19 -9.35 -18.36
C GLY A 152 18.59 -9.24 -16.95
N LYS A 153 18.79 -8.11 -16.26
CA LYS A 153 18.27 -7.86 -14.91
C LYS A 153 16.84 -7.34 -14.87
N THR A 154 16.38 -6.68 -15.93
CA THR A 154 15.00 -6.18 -16.06
C THR A 154 14.07 -7.15 -16.79
N ALA A 155 14.59 -8.25 -17.34
CA ALA A 155 13.80 -9.30 -17.99
C ALA A 155 12.75 -9.88 -17.03
N THR A 156 11.55 -10.18 -17.53
CA THR A 156 10.42 -10.67 -16.71
C THR A 156 10.71 -11.97 -15.97
N THR A 157 11.67 -12.75 -16.43
CA THR A 157 12.14 -13.99 -15.80
C THR A 157 13.23 -13.78 -14.74
N ALA A 158 13.82 -12.59 -14.68
CA ALA A 158 14.86 -12.28 -13.70
C ALA A 158 14.27 -12.04 -12.31
N GLN A 159 15.00 -12.48 -11.30
CA GLN A 159 14.61 -12.27 -9.91
C GLN A 159 14.58 -10.77 -9.61
N TRP A 160 13.48 -10.29 -9.01
CA TRP A 160 13.28 -8.87 -8.67
C TRP A 160 13.28 -7.91 -9.88
N SER A 161 13.02 -8.42 -11.08
CA SER A 161 13.00 -7.64 -12.33
C SER A 161 12.12 -6.39 -12.27
N ALA A 162 10.97 -6.47 -11.61
CA ALA A 162 10.09 -5.31 -11.42
C ALA A 162 10.74 -4.18 -10.59
N ALA A 163 11.56 -4.52 -9.58
CA ALA A 163 12.32 -3.53 -8.81
C ALA A 163 13.48 -2.96 -9.63
N ALA A 164 14.18 -3.80 -10.39
CA ALA A 164 15.21 -3.36 -11.34
C ALA A 164 14.65 -2.39 -12.39
N ALA A 165 13.49 -2.73 -12.99
CA ALA A 165 12.81 -1.88 -13.95
C ALA A 165 12.38 -0.54 -13.33
N ALA A 166 11.88 -0.55 -12.09
CA ALA A 166 11.54 0.67 -11.37
C ALA A 166 12.77 1.57 -11.13
N ALA A 167 13.91 1.00 -10.74
CA ALA A 167 15.16 1.75 -10.57
C ALA A 167 15.66 2.37 -11.89
N LEU A 168 15.60 1.62 -12.99
CA LEU A 168 15.97 2.12 -14.31
C LEU A 168 15.05 3.25 -14.77
N ALA A 169 13.74 3.09 -14.60
CA ALA A 169 12.75 4.11 -14.94
C ALA A 169 12.97 5.41 -14.14
N LEU A 170 13.28 5.29 -12.84
CA LEU A 170 13.59 6.43 -12.01
C LEU A 170 14.88 7.14 -12.46
N HIS A 171 15.92 6.38 -12.81
CA HIS A 171 17.15 6.97 -13.32
C HIS A 171 16.90 7.80 -14.60
N HIS A 172 16.14 7.24 -15.55
CA HIS A 172 15.77 7.95 -16.77
C HIS A 172 14.94 9.21 -16.48
N ALA A 173 13.96 9.14 -15.57
CA ALA A 173 13.16 10.30 -15.18
C ALA A 173 14.02 11.44 -14.59
N CYS A 174 14.98 11.10 -13.71
CA CYS A 174 15.92 12.05 -13.13
C CYS A 174 16.95 12.60 -14.14
N ALA A 175 17.26 11.85 -15.20
CA ALA A 175 18.16 12.31 -16.26
C ALA A 175 17.45 13.28 -17.21
N LEU A 176 16.17 13.02 -17.53
CA LEU A 176 15.34 13.93 -18.34
C LEU A 176 15.14 15.29 -17.65
N THR A 177 14.82 15.31 -16.35
CA THR A 177 14.68 16.55 -15.58
C THR A 177 15.98 17.36 -15.46
N ARG A 178 17.15 16.73 -15.60
CA ARG A 178 18.44 17.42 -15.62
C ARG A 178 18.79 18.04 -16.97
N ASN A 179 18.17 17.57 -18.05
CA ASN A 179 18.44 18.00 -19.42
C ASN A 179 17.42 19.02 -19.95
N GLU A 180 16.33 19.28 -19.23
CA GLU A 180 15.43 20.39 -19.56
C GLU A 180 16.03 21.73 -19.10
N PRO A 181 16.15 22.75 -19.96
CA PRO A 181 16.41 24.11 -19.50
C PRO A 181 15.23 24.56 -18.63
N ASP A 182 15.53 25.36 -17.61
CA ASP A 182 14.59 25.93 -16.62
C ASP A 182 13.37 26.56 -17.32
N GLN A 183 12.34 25.75 -17.55
CA GLN A 183 11.02 26.19 -17.98
C GLN A 183 10.16 26.18 -16.73
N SER A 184 9.70 27.37 -16.36
CA SER A 184 8.71 27.57 -15.30
C SER A 184 7.57 26.56 -15.45
N PRO A 185 7.08 25.97 -14.35
CA PRO A 185 6.12 24.89 -14.41
C PRO A 185 4.88 25.37 -15.17
N ALA A 186 4.65 24.79 -16.35
CA ALA A 186 3.41 24.98 -17.07
C ALA A 186 2.28 24.51 -16.16
N GLU A 187 1.40 25.44 -15.77
CA GLU A 187 0.14 25.13 -15.11
C GLU A 187 -0.57 24.03 -15.91
N HIS A 188 -0.64 22.84 -15.33
CA HIS A 188 -1.61 21.84 -15.75
C HIS A 188 -2.98 22.35 -15.32
N PRO A 189 -3.89 22.72 -16.25
CA PRO A 189 -5.24 23.10 -15.89
C PRO A 189 -6.02 21.82 -15.66
N GLY A 190 -6.26 21.52 -14.40
CA GLY A 190 -7.10 20.43 -13.97
C GLY A 190 -7.09 20.40 -12.47
N THR A 191 -7.91 21.24 -11.84
CA THR A 191 -8.34 21.00 -10.45
C THR A 191 -8.72 19.52 -10.38
N PRO A 192 -8.03 18.68 -9.57
CA PRO A 192 -8.38 17.28 -9.49
C PRO A 192 -9.84 17.24 -9.06
N VAL A 193 -10.70 16.69 -9.91
CA VAL A 193 -12.10 16.44 -9.55
C VAL A 193 -12.05 15.63 -8.26
N ILE A 194 -12.48 16.27 -7.17
CA ILE A 194 -12.52 15.67 -5.85
C ILE A 194 -13.60 14.60 -5.92
N ASP A 195 -13.21 13.34 -6.07
CA ASP A 195 -14.12 12.22 -5.86
C ASP A 195 -14.57 12.28 -4.39
N PRO A 196 -15.85 12.53 -4.09
CA PRO A 196 -16.35 12.62 -2.72
C PRO A 196 -16.01 11.37 -1.90
N GLY A 197 -15.91 10.22 -2.58
CA GLY A 197 -15.53 8.93 -1.98
C GLY A 197 -14.05 8.79 -1.66
N ARG A 198 -13.18 9.76 -2.00
CA ARG A 198 -11.74 9.72 -1.65
C ARG A 198 -11.49 10.08 -0.19
N SER A 199 -12.27 11.03 0.33
CA SER A 199 -12.21 11.50 1.71
C SER A 199 -12.59 10.43 2.75
N THR A 200 -13.23 9.34 2.32
CA THR A 200 -13.56 8.19 3.18
C THR A 200 -12.40 7.19 3.28
N VAL A 201 -11.35 7.34 2.46
CA VAL A 201 -10.26 6.36 2.30
C VAL A 201 -8.94 6.88 2.87
N ASP A 202 -8.59 8.12 2.56
CA ASP A 202 -7.34 8.75 2.98
C ASP A 202 -7.56 10.14 3.62
N VAL A 203 -6.50 10.69 4.22
CA VAL A 203 -6.56 11.94 5.00
C VAL A 203 -6.24 13.17 4.14
N ARG A 204 -5.95 13.01 2.83
CA ARG A 204 -5.38 14.08 1.99
C ARG A 204 -6.28 15.31 1.91
N ASP A 205 -7.57 15.11 1.75
CA ASP A 205 -8.53 16.22 1.62
C ASP A 205 -8.74 16.98 2.94
N LEU A 206 -8.36 16.37 4.06
CA LEU A 206 -8.45 16.97 5.40
C LEU A 206 -7.21 17.79 5.75
N LEU A 207 -6.08 17.61 5.04
CA LEU A 207 -4.83 18.31 5.33
C LEU A 207 -4.95 19.84 5.23
N LYS A 208 -5.83 20.34 4.36
CA LYS A 208 -6.10 21.78 4.20
C LYS A 208 -6.65 22.45 5.48
N HIS A 209 -7.12 21.66 6.44
CA HIS A 209 -7.65 22.13 7.72
C HIS A 209 -6.64 22.05 8.87
N LEU A 210 -5.41 21.64 8.58
CA LEU A 210 -4.33 21.50 9.55
C LEU A 210 -3.27 22.59 9.32
N ASP A 211 -2.53 22.94 10.37
CA ASP A 211 -1.45 23.93 10.27
C ASP A 211 -0.33 23.40 9.36
N PRO A 212 0.09 24.16 8.32
CA PRO A 212 1.17 23.75 7.43
C PRO A 212 2.52 23.51 8.14
N ALA A 213 2.82 24.24 9.22
CA ALA A 213 4.03 24.06 10.00
C ALA A 213 4.00 22.72 10.74
N ASP A 214 2.86 22.38 11.34
CA ASP A 214 2.67 21.09 12.02
C ASP A 214 2.72 19.92 11.03
N LEU A 215 2.13 20.07 9.83
CA LEU A 215 2.22 19.07 8.77
C LEU A 215 3.65 18.83 8.29
N THR A 216 4.45 19.90 8.20
CA THR A 216 5.86 19.82 7.81
C THR A 216 6.68 19.10 8.89
N ALA A 217 6.39 19.34 10.17
CA ALA A 217 7.02 18.63 11.29
C ALA A 217 6.55 17.17 11.41
N GLY A 218 5.33 16.89 10.95
CA GLY A 218 4.63 15.61 11.13
C GLY A 218 3.79 15.63 12.40
N ILE A 219 2.48 15.39 12.25
CA ILE A 219 1.53 15.50 13.35
C ILE A 219 1.48 14.17 14.09
N PRO A 220 1.73 14.12 15.41
CA PRO A 220 1.65 12.90 16.18
C PRO A 220 0.20 12.40 16.28
N LEU A 221 0.04 11.10 16.05
CA LEU A 221 -1.22 10.37 16.25
C LEU A 221 -1.03 9.32 17.34
N ILE A 222 -2.09 9.09 18.12
CA ILE A 222 -2.13 8.02 19.12
C ILE A 222 -3.38 7.20 18.91
N GLY A 223 -3.21 5.89 18.71
CA GLY A 223 -4.31 4.93 18.78
C GLY A 223 -4.19 4.02 20.00
N ARG A 224 -5.31 3.49 20.47
CA ARG A 224 -5.34 2.57 21.62
C ARG A 224 -6.06 1.28 21.24
N HIS A 225 -5.43 0.15 21.51
CA HIS A 225 -6.02 -1.18 21.29
C HIS A 225 -5.60 -2.11 22.44
N ASN A 226 -6.57 -2.79 23.05
CA ASN A 226 -6.36 -3.63 24.24
C ASN A 226 -5.57 -2.90 25.35
N ASN A 227 -5.92 -1.64 25.63
CA ASN A 227 -5.25 -0.73 26.57
C ASN A 227 -3.77 -0.43 26.28
N LYS A 228 -3.24 -0.81 25.10
CA LYS A 228 -1.89 -0.48 24.67
C LYS A 228 -1.91 0.73 23.74
N PRO A 229 -1.08 1.76 23.97
CA PRO A 229 -0.94 2.87 23.04
C PRO A 229 -0.08 2.46 21.85
N HIS A 230 -0.47 2.94 20.67
CA HIS A 230 0.21 2.74 19.40
C HIS A 230 0.46 4.12 18.77
N PRO A 231 1.73 4.55 18.67
CA PRO A 231 2.06 5.83 18.06
C PRO A 231 2.04 5.75 16.54
N GLY A 232 1.58 6.83 15.91
CA GLY A 232 1.66 7.08 14.47
C GLY A 232 2.03 8.54 14.20
N VAL A 233 2.38 8.86 12.96
CA VAL A 233 2.65 10.24 12.54
C VAL A 233 1.94 10.51 11.22
N LEU A 234 1.05 11.49 11.20
CA LEU A 234 0.45 11.99 9.96
C LEU A 234 1.48 12.85 9.21
N GLN A 235 1.74 12.49 7.96
CA GLN A 235 2.69 13.17 7.10
C GLN A 235 2.00 14.22 6.23
N ALA A 236 2.77 15.20 5.73
CA ALA A 236 2.28 16.26 4.86
C ALA A 236 1.63 15.78 3.54
N ASP A 237 1.84 14.52 3.16
CA ASP A 237 1.23 13.90 1.96
C ASP A 237 -0.04 13.07 2.26
N GLY A 238 -0.53 13.16 3.51
CA GLY A 238 -1.75 12.51 3.99
C GLY A 238 -1.56 11.05 4.39
N ARG A 239 -0.34 10.51 4.31
CA ARG A 239 -0.04 9.15 4.78
C ARG A 239 0.19 9.12 6.28
N ILE A 240 -0.17 8.01 6.90
CA ILE A 240 0.11 7.78 8.32
C ILE A 240 1.30 6.84 8.44
N SER A 241 2.35 7.31 9.09
CA SER A 241 3.56 6.56 9.33
C SER A 241 3.47 5.78 10.63
N VAL A 242 3.65 4.47 10.56
CA VAL A 242 3.76 3.56 11.72
C VAL A 242 5.10 2.85 11.61
N TRP A 243 5.91 2.89 12.68
CA TRP A 243 7.27 2.37 12.68
C TRP A 243 8.14 2.88 11.51
N LYS A 244 8.00 4.17 11.17
CA LYS A 244 8.67 4.84 10.03
C LYS A 244 8.23 4.35 8.65
N ARG A 245 7.16 3.56 8.57
CA ARG A 245 6.58 3.09 7.30
C ARG A 245 5.28 3.84 7.02
N PRO A 246 5.17 4.54 5.88
CA PRO A 246 3.95 5.24 5.52
C PRO A 246 2.89 4.26 4.99
N TRP A 247 1.64 4.51 5.36
CA TRP A 247 0.44 3.78 4.94
C TRP A 247 -0.55 4.74 4.30
N GLY A 248 -1.19 4.32 3.22
CA GLY A 248 -2.09 5.16 2.43
C GLY A 248 -3.43 5.46 3.07
N THR A 249 -3.85 4.68 4.08
CA THR A 249 -5.16 4.81 4.73
C THR A 249 -5.08 4.69 6.25
N PRO A 250 -5.98 5.33 7.01
CA PRO A 250 -6.11 5.13 8.46
C PRO A 250 -6.28 3.66 8.84
N ASN A 251 -7.11 2.91 8.11
CA ASN A 251 -7.38 1.49 8.40
C ASN A 251 -6.11 0.65 8.23
N SER A 252 -5.41 0.75 7.09
CA SER A 252 -4.19 -0.03 6.88
C SER A 252 -3.11 0.32 7.90
N ALA A 253 -2.98 1.59 8.27
CA ALA A 253 -2.06 2.02 9.33
C ALA A 253 -2.41 1.39 10.69
N ALA A 254 -3.69 1.43 11.09
CA ALA A 254 -4.16 0.89 12.37
C ALA A 254 -3.99 -0.63 12.44
N ARG A 255 -4.32 -1.33 11.36
CA ARG A 255 -4.13 -2.78 11.23
C ARG A 255 -2.67 -3.17 11.30
N ALA A 256 -1.79 -2.39 10.69
CA ALA A 256 -0.35 -2.59 10.81
C ALA A 256 0.11 -2.42 12.24
N ALA A 257 -0.27 -1.31 12.90
CA ALA A 257 0.15 -0.98 14.26
C ALA A 257 -0.27 -2.03 15.30
N THR A 258 -1.44 -2.62 15.13
CA THR A 258 -2.07 -3.51 16.12
C THR A 258 -2.01 -4.98 15.76
N GLY A 259 -1.85 -5.30 14.48
CA GLY A 259 -1.98 -6.64 13.92
C GLY A 259 -3.41 -7.20 13.90
N SER A 260 -4.43 -6.40 14.24
CA SER A 260 -5.83 -6.78 14.18
C SER A 260 -6.46 -6.33 12.86
N ASP A 261 -7.24 -7.19 12.23
CA ASP A 261 -7.94 -6.86 10.98
C ASP A 261 -9.32 -6.19 11.26
N ASP A 262 -9.77 -6.22 12.52
CA ASP A 262 -11.11 -5.77 12.98
C ASP A 262 -11.09 -4.35 13.58
N ILE A 263 -10.14 -3.51 13.15
CA ILE A 263 -10.01 -2.12 13.63
C ILE A 263 -10.43 -1.13 12.54
N ASP A 264 -11.30 -0.20 12.93
CA ASP A 264 -11.54 1.03 12.17
C ASP A 264 -10.46 2.06 12.53
N GLY A 265 -9.63 2.38 11.54
CA GLY A 265 -8.56 3.36 11.65
C GLY A 265 -9.04 4.79 11.86
N TRP A 266 -10.24 5.13 11.40
CA TRP A 266 -10.79 6.47 11.55
C TRP A 266 -11.14 6.78 13.00
N ASP A 267 -11.69 5.82 13.73
CA ASP A 267 -11.95 5.94 15.17
C ASP A 267 -10.71 5.67 16.02
N PHE A 268 -9.81 4.83 15.51
CA PHE A 268 -8.60 4.43 16.24
C PHE A 268 -7.58 5.56 16.38
N TRP A 269 -7.28 6.28 15.29
CA TRP A 269 -6.25 7.32 15.32
C TRP A 269 -6.81 8.62 15.88
N ARG A 270 -6.18 9.13 16.95
CA ARG A 270 -6.51 10.43 17.54
C ARG A 270 -5.38 11.42 17.31
N LEU A 271 -5.75 12.66 16.97
CA LEU A 271 -4.87 13.81 16.87
C LEU A 271 -5.28 14.90 17.86
N THR A 272 -4.31 15.69 18.29
CA THR A 272 -4.54 16.82 19.18
C THR A 272 -4.31 18.12 18.40
N ILE A 273 -5.38 18.90 18.21
CA ILE A 273 -5.32 20.21 17.55
C ILE A 273 -5.67 21.28 18.58
N ALA A 274 -4.80 22.27 18.77
CA ALA A 274 -5.01 23.36 19.73
C ALA A 274 -5.40 22.87 21.15
N GLY A 275 -4.83 21.73 21.59
CA GLY A 275 -5.10 21.14 22.90
C GLY A 275 -6.37 20.30 22.99
N VAL A 276 -7.15 20.17 21.91
CA VAL A 276 -8.34 19.32 21.84
C VAL A 276 -8.00 18.02 21.12
N GLU A 277 -8.20 16.89 21.81
CA GLU A 277 -8.01 15.55 21.24
C GLU A 277 -9.29 15.04 20.60
N GLN A 278 -9.22 14.65 19.32
CA GLN A 278 -10.33 14.08 18.57
C GLN A 278 -9.86 12.92 17.68
N SER A 279 -10.77 12.03 17.30
CA SER A 279 -10.48 10.97 16.31
C SER A 279 -10.40 11.55 14.90
N LEU A 280 -9.77 10.81 13.98
CA LEU A 280 -9.84 11.17 12.56
C LEU A 280 -11.27 11.12 12.02
N ALA A 281 -12.14 10.26 12.56
CA ALA A 281 -13.56 10.21 12.22
C ALA A 281 -14.30 11.50 12.63
N GLU A 282 -14.10 11.95 13.88
CA GLU A 282 -14.65 13.20 14.41
C GLU A 282 -14.13 14.40 13.60
N PHE A 283 -12.83 14.42 13.34
CA PHE A 283 -12.19 15.46 12.54
C PHE A 283 -12.73 15.51 11.10
N ARG A 284 -12.90 14.35 10.46
CA ARG A 284 -13.51 14.26 9.13
C ARG A 284 -14.94 14.78 9.13
N ALA A 285 -15.77 14.33 10.08
CA ALA A 285 -17.17 14.73 10.17
C ALA A 285 -17.34 16.26 10.35
N ALA A 286 -16.41 16.92 11.06
CA ALA A 286 -16.42 18.36 11.23
C ALA A 286 -16.05 19.15 9.96
N HIS A 287 -15.36 18.53 9.00
CA HIS A 287 -14.76 19.22 7.85
C HIS A 287 -15.23 18.71 6.48
N THR A 288 -16.06 17.67 6.45
CA THR A 288 -16.72 17.17 5.23
C THR A 288 -18.19 17.61 5.28
N PRO A 289 -18.68 18.42 4.32
CA PRO A 289 -20.09 18.78 4.27
C PRO A 289 -20.94 17.52 4.07
N PRO A 290 -22.14 17.43 4.69
CA PRO A 290 -23.05 16.33 4.44
C PRO A 290 -23.41 16.28 2.95
N ASP A 291 -23.55 15.06 2.40
CA ASP A 291 -23.98 14.87 1.01
C ASP A 291 -25.29 15.66 0.77
N PRO A 292 -25.43 16.37 -0.37
CA PRO A 292 -26.72 16.93 -0.74
C PRO A 292 -27.74 15.79 -0.81
N PRO A 293 -28.99 16.01 -0.34
CA PRO A 293 -30.01 14.98 -0.36
C PRO A 293 -30.23 14.49 -1.81
N ALA A 294 -30.30 13.16 -1.96
CA ALA A 294 -30.56 12.47 -3.22
C ALA A 294 -31.92 12.80 -3.82
#